data_AF-A0A5Q4GIA4-F1
#
_entry.id   AF-A0A5Q4GIA4-F1
#
_cell.length_a   1.000
_cell.length_b   1.000
_cell.length_c   1.000
_cell.angle_alpha   90.00
_cell.angle_beta   90.00
_cell.angle_gamma   90.00
#
_symmetry.space_group_name_H-M   'P 1'
#
loop_
_entity.id
_entity.type
_entity.pdbx_description
1 polymer ?
#
loop_
_entity_poly.entity_id
_entity_poly.type
_entity_poly.pdbx_seq_one_letter_code
_entity_poly.pdbx_strand_id
1 'polypeptide(L)' 'MSQSRVLSLYQRFENRPAGKWLFSRIFSRMAPYFATIGANFTELRPNYCELTIRKRRKVQNHIGTVHVIAICNGL' A
#
# COMPACT_ATOMS: atom_id res chain seq x y z
N MET A 1 8.98 4.93 21.99
CA MET A 1 8.44 3.97 20.99
C MET A 1 9.26 4.10 19.72
N SER A 2 9.83 3.00 19.21
CA SER A 2 10.64 3.03 17.98
C SER A 2 9.75 3.38 16.79
N GLN A 3 9.93 4.56 16.21
CA GLN A 3 9.17 4.99 15.05
C GLN A 3 9.72 4.25 13.82
N SER A 4 8.87 3.50 13.11
CA SER A 4 9.32 2.80 11.90
C SER A 4 9.75 3.83 10.84
N ARG A 5 10.82 3.52 10.09
CA ARG A 5 11.30 4.37 8.98
C ARG A 5 10.21 4.65 7.94
N VAL A 6 9.25 3.74 7.80
CA VAL A 6 8.10 3.88 6.90
C VAL A 6 7.10 4.91 7.44
N LEU A 7 6.84 4.91 8.75
CA LEU A 7 5.92 5.85 9.38
C LEU A 7 6.46 7.29 9.36
N SER A 8 7.77 7.49 9.59
CA SER A 8 8.37 8.83 9.48
C SER A 8 8.37 9.34 8.04
N LEU A 9 8.53 8.45 7.06
CA LEU A 9 8.44 8.80 5.64
C LEU A 9 7.00 9.15 5.26
N TYR A 10 6.00 8.41 5.74
CA TYR A 10 4.59 8.72 5.52
C TYR A 10 4.20 10.09 6.07
N GLN A 11 4.55 10.40 7.32
CA GLN A 11 4.27 11.69 7.95
C GLN A 11 4.87 12.88 7.18
N ARG A 12 6.04 12.70 6.56
CA ARG A 12 6.64 13.73 5.69
C ARG A 12 5.84 13.98 4.41
N PHE A 13 5.16 12.97 3.89
CA PHE A 13 4.34 13.07 2.68
C PHE A 13 2.88 13.44 2.97
N GLU A 14 2.35 13.15 4.16
CA GLU A 14 0.96 13.40 4.54
C GLU A 14 0.53 14.86 4.37
N ASN A 15 1.42 15.81 4.66
CA ASN A 15 1.16 17.25 4.54
C ASN A 15 1.18 17.80 3.11
N ARG A 16 1.34 16.95 2.08
CA ARG A 16 1.36 17.37 0.67
C ARG A 16 0.09 16.94 -0.08
N PRO A 17 -0.42 17.76 -1.01
CA PRO A 17 -1.50 17.33 -1.89
C PRO A 17 -1.07 16.08 -2.66
N ALA A 18 -1.93 15.06 -2.69
CA ALA A 18 -1.64 13.72 -3.22
C ALA A 18 -0.48 12.95 -2.54
N GLY A 19 -0.07 13.38 -1.34
CA GLY A 19 1.04 12.79 -0.59
C GLY A 19 0.91 11.29 -0.34
N LYS A 20 -0.30 10.82 -0.02
CA LYS A 20 -0.60 9.39 0.19
C LYS A 20 -0.41 8.55 -1.07
N TRP A 21 -0.78 9.08 -2.23
CA TRP A 21 -0.58 8.43 -3.53
C TRP A 21 0.91 8.38 -3.89
N LEU A 22 1.63 9.49 -3.69
CA LEU A 22 3.07 9.56 -3.93
C LEU A 22 3.83 8.60 -3.01
N PHE A 23 3.48 8.59 -1.72
CA PHE A 23 4.00 7.65 -0.74
C PHE A 23 3.80 6.21 -1.19
N SER A 24 2.57 5.84 -1.58
CA SER A 24 2.25 4.49 -2.03
C SER A 24 3.13 4.05 -3.20
N ARG A 25 3.45 4.97 -4.12
CA ARG A 25 4.31 4.71 -5.28
C ARG A 25 5.79 4.59 -4.91
N ILE A 26 6.28 5.39 -3.98
CA ILE A 26 7.65 5.29 -3.45
C ILE A 26 7.81 4.00 -2.65
N PHE A 27 6.87 3.70 -1.76
CA PHE A 27 6.86 2.46 -0.98
C PHE A 27 6.85 1.24 -1.89
N SER A 28 6.02 1.23 -2.94
CA SER A 28 5.99 0.16 -3.94
C SER A 28 7.34 -0.06 -4.63
N ARG A 29 8.16 0.98 -4.81
CA ARG A 29 9.52 0.82 -5.35
C ARG A 29 10.50 0.24 -4.33
N MET A 30 10.34 0.58 -3.06
CA MET A 30 11.17 0.03 -1.97
C MET A 30 10.81 -1.41 -1.63
N ALA A 31 9.56 -1.82 -1.88
CA ALA A 31 9.04 -3.16 -1.61
C ALA A 31 8.45 -3.78 -2.90
N PRO A 32 9.29 -4.34 -3.79
CA PRO A 32 8.87 -4.80 -5.12
C PRO A 32 7.74 -5.83 -5.10
N TYR A 33 7.70 -6.69 -4.08
CA TYR A 33 6.64 -7.68 -3.94
C TYR A 33 5.26 -7.04 -3.68
N PHE A 34 5.19 -6.00 -2.85
CA PHE A 34 3.98 -5.22 -2.61
C PHE A 34 3.57 -4.39 -3.84
N ALA A 35 4.51 -4.05 -4.72
CA ALA A 35 4.21 -3.37 -5.98
C ALA A 35 3.30 -4.19 -6.91
N THR A 36 3.32 -5.52 -6.80
CA THR A 36 2.56 -6.44 -7.67
C THR A 36 1.06 -6.25 -7.52
N ILE A 37 0.59 -6.02 -6.29
CA ILE A 37 -0.81 -5.75 -5.98
C ILE A 37 -1.19 -4.29 -6.23
N GLY A 38 -0.17 -3.40 -6.21
CA GLY A 38 -0.25 -1.95 -6.37
C GLY A 38 -1.38 -1.33 -5.56
N ALA A 39 -1.31 -1.57 -4.25
CA ALA A 39 -2.18 -1.00 -3.24
C ALA A 39 -1.89 0.50 -3.05
N ASN A 40 -2.91 1.23 -2.59
CA ASN A 40 -2.77 2.62 -2.17
C ASN A 40 -3.07 2.73 -0.67
N PHE A 41 -2.14 3.31 0.09
CA PHE A 41 -2.32 3.58 1.52
C PHE A 41 -3.32 4.71 1.71
N THR A 42 -4.39 4.47 2.45
CA THR A 42 -5.44 5.46 2.79
C THR A 42 -5.17 6.09 4.14
N GLU A 43 -4.68 5.33 5.11
CA GLU A 43 -4.32 5.79 6.45
C GLU A 43 -3.11 5.02 6.98
N LEU A 44 -2.16 5.73 7.60
CA LEU A 44 -1.06 5.10 8.31
C LEU A 44 -0.76 5.91 9.57
N ARG A 45 -0.98 5.30 10.73
CA ARG A 45 -0.69 5.87 12.04
C ARG A 45 -0.09 4.80 12.95
N PRO A 46 0.47 5.15 14.12
CA PRO A 46 0.95 4.15 15.06
C PRO A 46 -0.12 3.08 15.32
N ASN A 47 0.25 1.81 15.17
CA ASN A 47 -0.61 0.63 15.37
C ASN A 47 -1.81 0.50 14.42
N TYR A 48 -1.89 1.26 13.32
CA TYR A 48 -2.96 1.14 12.35
C TYR A 48 -2.48 1.46 10.94
N CYS A 49 -2.82 0.60 9.99
CA CYS A 49 -2.50 0.76 8.59
C CYS A 49 -3.73 0.36 7.77
N GLU A 50 -4.15 1.24 6.88
CA GLU A 50 -5.25 1.01 5.97
C GLU A 50 -4.78 1.22 4.53
N LEU A 51 -5.17 0.30 3.66
CA LEU A 51 -4.83 0.31 2.25
C LEU A 51 -5.98 -0.21 1.40
N THR A 52 -5.99 0.24 0.15
CA THR A 52 -7.00 -0.14 -0.84
C THR A 52 -6.34 -0.84 -2.01
N ILE A 53 -6.92 -1.97 -2.43
CA ILE A 53 -6.47 -2.73 -3.59
C ILE A 53 -7.56 -2.64 -4.66
N ARG A 54 -7.22 -2.04 -5.80
CA ARG A 54 -8.15 -1.97 -6.93
C ARG A 54 -8.18 -3.29 -7.69
N LYS A 55 -9.37 -3.89 -7.85
CA LYS A 55 -9.58 -5.05 -8.72
C LYS A 55 -9.16 -4.72 -10.16
N ARG A 56 -8.21 -5.47 -10.70
CA ARG A 56 -7.71 -5.38 -12.09
C ARG A 56 -7.15 -6.73 -12.53
N ARG A 57 -6.96 -6.93 -13.84
CA ARG A 57 -6.46 -8.20 -14.42
C ARG A 57 -5.23 -8.77 -13.71
N LYS A 58 -4.28 -7.93 -13.29
CA LYS A 58 -3.05 -8.35 -12.58
C LYS A 58 -3.27 -9.02 -11.22
N VAL A 59 -4.40 -8.76 -10.56
CA VAL A 59 -4.73 -9.27 -9.21
C VAL A 59 -6.01 -10.10 -9.22
N GLN A 60 -6.38 -10.63 -10.39
CA GLN A 60 -7.54 -11.50 -10.53
C GLN A 60 -7.13 -12.98 -10.46
N ASN A 61 -8.04 -13.81 -9.97
CA ASN A 61 -7.92 -15.26 -10.08
C ASN A 61 -8.59 -15.77 -11.36
N HIS A 62 -8.53 -17.08 -11.57
CA HIS A 62 -9.09 -17.76 -12.75
C HIS A 62 -10.62 -17.66 -12.89
N ILE A 63 -11.34 -17.27 -11.82
CA ILE A 63 -12.80 -17.01 -11.83
C ILE A 63 -13.15 -15.52 -11.88
N GLY A 64 -12.17 -14.63 -12.07
CA GLY A 64 -12.40 -13.20 -12.26
C GLY A 64 -12.72 -12.41 -10.97
N THR A 65 -12.48 -12.97 -9.79
CA THR A 65 -12.52 -12.25 -8.50
C THR A 65 -11.13 -11.79 -8.08
N VAL A 66 -11.00 -11.09 -6.95
CA VAL A 66 -9.69 -10.71 -6.42
C VAL A 66 -8.94 -11.97 -5.97
N HIS A 67 -7.68 -12.09 -6.35
CA HIS A 67 -6.81 -13.20 -5.99
C HIS A 67 -6.48 -13.17 -4.50
N VAL A 68 -6.64 -14.30 -3.80
CA VAL A 68 -6.42 -14.35 -2.34
C VAL A 68 -4.99 -13.96 -1.95
N ILE A 69 -3.98 -14.40 -2.69
CA ILE A 69 -2.58 -13.99 -2.44
C ILE A 69 -2.39 -12.49 -2.63
N ALA A 70 -3.18 -11.82 -3.49
CA ALA A 70 -3.10 -10.37 -3.59
C ALA A 70 -3.63 -9.67 -2.32
N ILE A 71 -4.61 -10.27 -1.64
CA ILE A 71 -5.09 -9.79 -0.34
C ILE A 71 -4.04 -10.07 0.74
N CYS A 72 -3.48 -11.29 0.78
CA CYS A 72 -2.42 -11.65 1.72
C CYS A 72 -1.17 -10.76 1.58
N ASN A 73 -0.84 -10.35 0.35
CA ASN A 73 0.25 -9.41 0.10
C ASN A 73 -0.07 -7.98 0.55
N GLY A 74 -1.33 -7.66 0.86
CA GLY A 74 -1.75 -6.37 1.42
C GLY A 74 -1.97 -6.40 2.92
N LEU A 75 -1.72 -7.53 3.59
CA LEU A 75 -1.78 -7.69 5.03
C LEU A 75 -0.35 -7.76 5.60
#